data_AF-A0A956P5Y9-F1
#
_entry.id   AF-A0A956P5Y9-F1
#
_cell.length_a   1.000
_cell.length_b   1.000
_cell.length_c   1.000
_cell.angle_alpha   90.00
_cell.angle_beta   90.00
_cell.angle_gamma   90.00
#
_symmetry.space_group_name_H-M   'P 1'
#
loop_
_entity.id
_entity.type
_entity.pdbx_description
1 polymer ?
#
loop_
_entity_poly.entity_id
_entity_poly.type
_entity_poly.pdbx_seq_one_letter_code
_entity_poly.pdbx_strand_id
1 'polypeptide(L)'
;MAAYRTYDPDLVAPFLRVRDRYGPFSNMASGYQIRVCGVETGSSEALYQALRFPHLPEFQAEVLSQASPILAKRHAYTRVADTRPDWDRVRVNVMRYVLRAKFGSAQGALLELLRGTGEAPIVEVSHRDDYWGARPVDGRLIGRNVLGRLLMELRAELDEHPSGSPLLIAPRFPDPILLGRPLTPDRVGPAPSADLFPE
;
A
#
# COMPACT_ATOMS: atom_id res chain seq x y z
N MET A 1 -4.16 -19.12 0.43
CA MET A 1 -2.88 -18.48 0.86
C MET A 1 -2.02 -18.21 -0.37
N ALA A 2 -1.27 -17.10 -0.42
CA ALA A 2 -0.44 -16.76 -1.59
C ALA A 2 0.72 -17.75 -1.77
N ALA A 3 0.86 -18.40 -2.93
CA ALA A 3 1.94 -19.37 -3.17
C ALA A 3 3.34 -18.73 -3.12
N TYR A 4 4.37 -19.48 -2.70
CA TYR A 4 5.77 -19.06 -2.82
C TYR A 4 6.15 -18.90 -4.30
N ARG A 5 7.09 -17.98 -4.58
CA ARG A 5 7.76 -17.82 -5.86
C ARG A 5 9.25 -17.65 -5.65
N THR A 6 10.01 -18.05 -6.66
CA THR A 6 11.44 -17.81 -6.77
C THR A 6 11.65 -16.75 -7.84
N TYR A 7 12.50 -15.77 -7.55
CA TYR A 7 12.82 -14.68 -8.46
C TYR A 7 14.33 -14.62 -8.71
N ASP A 8 14.68 -14.26 -9.93
CA ASP A 8 16.04 -13.94 -10.33
C ASP A 8 16.36 -12.49 -9.92
N PRO A 9 17.33 -12.23 -9.03
CA PRO A 9 17.67 -10.87 -8.60
C PRO A 9 18.00 -9.91 -9.76
N ASP A 10 18.48 -10.43 -10.88
CA ASP A 10 18.89 -9.61 -12.04
C ASP A 10 17.71 -9.23 -12.96
N LEU A 11 16.55 -9.87 -12.78
CA LEU A 11 15.38 -9.69 -13.64
C LEU A 11 14.19 -9.03 -12.93
N VAL A 12 14.41 -8.48 -11.73
CA VAL A 12 13.36 -7.87 -10.91
C VAL A 12 13.55 -6.37 -10.73
N ALA A 13 12.50 -5.70 -10.28
CA ALA A 13 12.56 -4.38 -9.67
C ALA A 13 12.57 -4.55 -8.14
N PRO A 14 13.76 -4.68 -7.50
CA PRO A 14 13.86 -4.96 -6.08
C PRO A 14 13.74 -3.67 -5.26
N PHE A 15 13.07 -3.74 -4.12
CA PHE A 15 13.16 -2.68 -3.12
C PHE A 15 13.46 -3.25 -1.73
N LEU A 16 14.37 -2.59 -1.03
CA LEU A 16 14.79 -2.96 0.33
C LEU A 16 14.81 -1.72 1.23
N ARG A 17 15.46 -0.63 0.78
CA ARG A 17 15.54 0.62 1.55
C ARG A 17 14.66 1.67 0.92
N VAL A 18 14.03 2.48 1.78
CA VAL A 18 13.09 3.54 1.36
C VAL A 18 13.74 4.65 0.52
N ARG A 19 15.08 4.76 0.53
CA ARG A 19 15.84 5.75 -0.25
C ARG A 19 16.38 5.22 -1.58
N ASP A 20 16.22 3.93 -1.85
CA ASP A 20 16.66 3.34 -3.13
C ASP A 20 15.67 3.70 -4.25
N ARG A 21 16.04 3.43 -5.50
CA ARG A 21 15.21 3.74 -6.70
C ARG A 21 13.75 3.31 -6.55
N TYR A 22 13.52 2.08 -6.07
CA TYR A 22 12.18 1.52 -5.85
C TYR A 22 11.73 1.61 -4.38
N GLY A 23 12.50 2.28 -3.52
CA GLY A 23 12.15 2.56 -2.12
C GLY A 23 10.75 3.16 -1.93
N PRO A 24 10.26 4.04 -2.82
CA PRO A 24 8.88 4.53 -2.78
C PRO A 24 7.79 3.46 -2.81
N PHE A 25 8.07 2.24 -3.26
CA PHE A 25 7.11 1.13 -3.24
C PHE A 25 6.87 0.55 -1.84
N SER A 26 7.81 0.76 -0.91
CA SER A 26 7.65 0.29 0.46
C SER A 26 6.47 0.98 1.16
N ASN A 27 5.72 0.22 1.95
CA ASN A 27 4.75 0.75 2.92
C ASN A 27 5.40 1.59 4.03
N MET A 28 6.71 1.44 4.23
CA MET A 28 7.51 2.25 5.16
C MET A 28 8.03 3.55 4.55
N ALA A 29 7.80 3.81 3.26
CA ALA A 29 8.19 5.06 2.64
C ALA A 29 7.29 6.21 3.13
N SER A 30 7.92 7.23 3.71
CA SER A 30 7.29 8.49 4.11
C SER A 30 7.41 9.55 3.01
N GLY A 31 6.69 10.66 3.16
CA GLY A 31 6.74 11.79 2.21
C GLY A 31 5.71 11.70 1.08
N TYR A 32 4.81 10.72 1.14
CA TYR A 32 3.67 10.57 0.25
C TYR A 32 2.40 10.82 1.06
N GLN A 33 1.76 11.97 0.86
CA GLN A 33 0.49 12.28 1.52
C GLN A 33 -0.60 11.37 0.94
N ILE A 34 -1.30 10.67 1.81
CA ILE A 34 -2.40 9.77 1.48
C ILE A 34 -3.69 10.43 1.95
N ARG A 35 -4.69 10.51 1.07
CA ARG A 35 -6.02 11.04 1.38
C ARG A 35 -7.07 9.96 1.13
N VAL A 36 -7.89 9.67 2.13
CA VAL A 36 -9.00 8.71 2.04
C VAL A 36 -10.21 9.24 2.81
N CYS A 37 -11.35 9.43 2.15
CA CYS A 37 -12.60 9.85 2.80
C CYS A 37 -12.43 11.08 3.73
N GLY A 38 -11.62 12.06 3.31
CA GLY A 38 -11.31 13.27 4.09
C GLY A 38 -10.28 13.11 5.22
N VAL A 39 -9.71 11.92 5.40
CA VAL A 39 -8.62 11.66 6.35
C VAL A 39 -7.28 11.70 5.63
N GLU A 40 -6.30 12.36 6.24
CA GLU A 40 -4.95 12.48 5.70
C GLU A 40 -3.92 11.75 6.55
N THR A 41 -2.95 11.10 5.92
CA THR A 41 -1.82 10.48 6.62
C THR A 41 -0.57 10.46 5.75
N GLY A 42 0.60 10.59 6.39
CA GLY A 42 1.90 10.65 5.70
C GLY A 42 2.56 9.29 5.44
N SER A 43 1.88 8.18 5.74
CA SER A 43 2.45 6.84 5.64
C SER A 43 1.40 5.77 5.37
N SER A 44 1.70 4.88 4.42
CA SER A 44 0.90 3.66 4.19
C SER A 44 0.88 2.74 5.40
N GLU A 45 2.00 2.61 6.13
CA GLU A 45 2.05 1.80 7.35
C GLU A 45 1.10 2.34 8.42
N ALA A 46 1.00 3.66 8.58
CA ALA A 46 0.10 4.25 9.56
C ALA A 46 -1.36 3.94 9.23
N LEU A 47 -1.77 4.12 7.97
CA LEU A 47 -3.13 3.76 7.52
C LEU A 47 -3.42 2.27 7.68
N TYR A 48 -2.47 1.42 7.28
CA TYR A 48 -2.60 -0.04 7.39
C TYR A 48 -2.78 -0.49 8.84
N GLN A 49 -2.00 0.07 9.77
CA GLN A 49 -2.10 -0.25 11.19
C GLN A 49 -3.35 0.36 11.83
N ALA A 50 -3.81 1.55 11.43
CA ALA A 50 -5.07 2.10 11.91
C ALA A 50 -6.27 1.20 11.52
N LEU A 51 -6.32 0.72 10.28
CA LEU A 51 -7.39 -0.16 9.79
C LEU A 51 -7.41 -1.56 10.44
N ARG A 52 -6.38 -1.90 11.23
CA ARG A 52 -6.33 -3.10 12.07
C ARG A 52 -7.28 -3.02 13.28
N PHE A 53 -7.68 -1.82 13.68
CA PHE A 53 -8.48 -1.54 14.89
C PHE A 53 -9.79 -0.79 14.55
N PRO A 54 -10.71 -1.38 13.77
CA PRO A 54 -11.92 -0.71 13.27
C PRO A 54 -12.89 -0.28 14.39
N HIS A 55 -12.75 -0.84 15.59
CA HIS A 55 -13.60 -0.58 16.76
C HIS A 55 -12.99 0.41 17.77
N LEU A 56 -11.79 0.96 17.50
CA LEU A 56 -11.08 1.88 18.40
C LEU A 56 -10.72 3.19 17.69
N PRO A 57 -11.69 4.07 17.41
CA PRO A 57 -11.46 5.28 16.61
C PRO A 57 -10.43 6.23 17.23
N GLU A 58 -10.40 6.36 18.56
CA GLU A 58 -9.41 7.19 19.26
C GLU A 58 -8.00 6.61 19.07
N PHE A 59 -7.84 5.29 19.20
CA PHE A 59 -6.57 4.63 19.00
C PHE A 59 -6.10 4.69 17.54
N GLN A 60 -7.04 4.62 16.58
CA GLN A 60 -6.73 4.87 15.17
C GLN A 60 -6.15 6.28 14.98
N ALA A 61 -6.72 7.30 15.62
CA ALA A 61 -6.20 8.67 15.56
C ALA A 61 -4.77 8.76 16.11
N GLU A 62 -4.50 8.11 17.26
CA GLU A 62 -3.16 8.06 17.85
C GLU A 62 -2.12 7.37 16.95
N VAL A 63 -2.51 6.30 16.25
CA VAL A 63 -1.64 5.59 15.28
C VAL A 63 -1.35 6.49 14.07
N LEU A 64 -2.37 7.17 13.55
CA LEU A 64 -2.22 8.07 12.40
C LEU A 64 -1.40 9.32 12.73
N SER A 65 -1.41 9.79 13.98
CA SER A 65 -0.67 10.98 14.43
C SER A 65 0.80 10.71 14.71
N GLN A 66 1.28 9.47 14.61
CA GLN A 66 2.69 9.15 14.86
C GLN A 66 3.60 9.78 13.80
N ALA A 67 4.74 10.32 14.27
CA ALA A 67 5.67 11.08 13.43
C ALA A 67 6.38 10.25 12.34
N SER A 68 6.33 8.92 12.41
CA SER A 68 6.94 8.05 11.39
C SER A 68 6.22 6.71 11.23
N PRO A 69 6.37 6.03 10.08
CA PRO A 69 5.84 4.69 9.84
C PRO A 69 6.24 3.68 10.93
N ILE A 70 7.50 3.76 11.39
CA ILE A 70 8.04 2.86 12.42
C ILE A 70 7.36 3.12 13.76
N LEU A 71 7.13 4.38 14.13
CA LEU A 71 6.42 4.73 15.36
C LEU A 71 4.95 4.34 15.28
N ALA A 72 4.28 4.54 14.15
CA ALA A 72 2.91 4.07 13.92
C ALA A 72 2.78 2.55 14.14
N LYS A 73 3.69 1.77 13.54
CA LYS A 73 3.74 0.31 13.76
C LYS A 73 4.00 -0.04 15.21
N ARG A 74 4.99 0.59 15.86
CA ARG A 74 5.30 0.32 17.28
C ARG A 74 4.10 0.62 18.18
N HIS A 75 3.45 1.77 17.99
CA HIS A 75 2.27 2.18 18.76
C HIS A 75 1.12 1.19 18.57
N ALA A 76 0.82 0.82 17.32
CA ALA A 76 -0.20 -0.19 17.00
C ALA A 76 0.07 -1.54 17.69
N TYR A 77 1.33 -1.94 17.82
CA TYR A 77 1.70 -3.20 18.47
C TYR A 77 1.54 -3.18 19.99
N THR A 78 1.41 -2.01 20.62
CA THR A 78 1.09 -1.92 22.07
C THR A 78 -0.30 -2.47 22.39
N ARG A 79 -1.21 -2.45 21.40
CA ARG A 79 -2.57 -2.97 21.50
C ARG A 79 -2.82 -4.14 20.55
N VAL A 80 -1.79 -4.94 20.27
CA VAL A 80 -1.91 -6.09 19.35
C VAL A 80 -3.03 -7.07 19.75
N ALA A 81 -3.34 -7.17 21.05
CA ALA A 81 -4.43 -7.99 21.57
C ALA A 81 -5.82 -7.49 21.15
N ASP A 82 -5.96 -6.19 20.85
CA ASP A 82 -7.20 -5.56 20.38
C ASP A 82 -7.34 -5.63 18.84
N THR A 83 -6.52 -6.44 18.16
CA THR A 83 -6.63 -6.62 16.70
C THR A 83 -8.00 -7.18 16.31
N ARG A 84 -8.58 -6.67 15.22
CA ARG A 84 -9.81 -7.27 14.64
C ARG A 84 -9.67 -8.78 14.44
N PRO A 85 -10.70 -9.59 14.78
CA PRO A 85 -10.58 -11.05 14.84
C PRO A 85 -10.35 -11.72 13.47
N ASP A 86 -10.69 -11.04 12.39
CA ASP A 86 -10.55 -11.50 11.00
C ASP A 86 -9.26 -10.98 10.33
N TRP A 87 -8.32 -10.38 11.08
CA TRP A 87 -7.15 -9.71 10.53
C TRP A 87 -6.35 -10.54 9.53
N ASP A 88 -6.07 -11.80 9.85
CA ASP A 88 -5.31 -12.68 8.95
C ASP A 88 -6.03 -12.95 7.62
N ARG A 89 -7.36 -12.86 7.59
CA ARG A 89 -8.17 -12.99 6.37
C ARG A 89 -8.19 -11.69 5.57
N VAL A 90 -8.22 -10.53 6.23
CA VAL A 90 -8.46 -9.24 5.57
C VAL A 90 -7.20 -8.43 5.30
N ARG A 91 -6.07 -8.69 5.98
CA ARG A 91 -4.85 -7.88 5.90
C ARG A 91 -4.33 -7.63 4.47
N VAL A 92 -4.50 -8.60 3.58
CA VAL A 92 -4.14 -8.45 2.16
C VAL A 92 -5.05 -7.44 1.46
N ASN A 93 -6.36 -7.49 1.71
CA ASN A 93 -7.31 -6.54 1.13
C ASN A 93 -7.17 -5.15 1.74
N VAL A 94 -6.82 -5.05 3.02
CA VAL A 94 -6.46 -3.77 3.68
C VAL A 94 -5.21 -3.17 3.03
N MET A 95 -4.12 -3.94 2.90
CA MET A 95 -2.90 -3.46 2.24
C MET A 95 -3.15 -3.05 0.79
N ARG A 96 -3.95 -3.83 0.06
CA ARG A 96 -4.35 -3.50 -1.31
C ARG A 96 -5.06 -2.15 -1.37
N TYR A 97 -6.03 -1.89 -0.48
CA TYR A 97 -6.70 -0.59 -0.38
C TYR A 97 -5.71 0.55 -0.08
N VAL A 98 -4.82 0.35 0.89
CA VAL A 98 -3.79 1.32 1.29
C VAL A 98 -2.85 1.68 0.14
N LEU A 99 -2.40 0.69 -0.65
CA LEU A 99 -1.55 0.95 -1.82
C LEU A 99 -2.30 1.77 -2.86
N ARG A 100 -3.54 1.42 -3.20
CA ARG A 100 -4.32 2.23 -4.14
C ARG A 100 -4.51 3.66 -3.65
N ALA A 101 -4.80 3.84 -2.36
CA ALA A 101 -4.89 5.17 -1.76
C ALA A 101 -3.57 5.95 -1.87
N LYS A 102 -2.43 5.32 -1.57
CA LYS A 102 -1.10 5.95 -1.66
C LYS A 102 -0.78 6.39 -3.09
N PHE A 103 -0.86 5.47 -4.04
CA PHE A 103 -0.53 5.73 -5.44
C PHE A 103 -1.52 6.68 -6.10
N GLY A 104 -2.80 6.63 -5.69
CA GLY A 104 -3.82 7.57 -6.15
C GLY A 104 -3.62 8.99 -5.61
N SER A 105 -3.15 9.14 -4.36
CA SER A 105 -2.99 10.47 -3.72
C SER A 105 -1.70 11.19 -4.15
N ALA A 106 -0.61 10.46 -4.33
CA ALA A 106 0.72 11.03 -4.49
C ALA A 106 1.21 11.08 -5.95
N GLN A 107 0.31 11.40 -6.88
CA GLN A 107 0.45 11.17 -8.33
C GLN A 107 1.71 11.74 -9.02
N GLY A 108 1.88 11.38 -10.29
CA GLY A 108 2.99 11.77 -11.16
C GLY A 108 4.13 10.77 -11.05
N ALA A 109 5.19 11.16 -10.33
CA ALA A 109 6.43 10.40 -10.25
C ALA A 109 6.26 8.97 -9.68
N LEU A 110 5.34 8.76 -8.73
CA LEU A 110 5.13 7.44 -8.12
C LEU A 110 4.42 6.46 -9.07
N LEU A 111 3.45 6.95 -9.86
CA LEU A 111 2.75 6.15 -10.87
C LEU A 111 3.67 5.88 -12.07
N GLU A 112 4.45 6.87 -12.51
CA GLU A 112 5.47 6.71 -13.54
C GLU A 112 6.55 5.72 -13.12
N LEU A 113 7.01 5.77 -11.87
CA LEU A 113 7.95 4.79 -11.33
C LEU A 113 7.37 3.37 -11.37
N LEU A 114 6.07 3.22 -11.06
CA LEU A 114 5.40 1.92 -11.12
C LEU A 114 5.29 1.40 -12.56
N ARG A 115 4.85 2.23 -13.51
CA ARG A 115 4.79 1.87 -14.93
C ARG A 115 6.19 1.57 -15.50
N GLY A 116 7.19 2.34 -15.10
CA GLY A 116 8.58 2.19 -15.52
C GLY A 116 9.25 0.89 -15.06
N THR A 117 8.58 0.07 -14.24
CA THR A 117 9.02 -1.31 -13.98
C THR A 117 8.76 -2.26 -15.16
N GLY A 118 7.94 -1.86 -16.14
CA GLY A 118 7.62 -2.66 -17.31
C GLY A 118 7.03 -4.02 -16.90
N GLU A 119 7.56 -5.10 -17.46
CA GLU A 119 7.15 -6.46 -17.10
C GLU A 119 7.91 -7.04 -15.90
N ALA A 120 8.96 -6.36 -15.42
CA ALA A 120 9.81 -6.88 -14.35
C ALA A 120 8.98 -7.15 -13.08
N PRO A 121 9.16 -8.31 -12.42
CA PRO A 121 8.51 -8.55 -11.14
C PRO A 121 8.98 -7.54 -10.10
N ILE A 122 8.05 -6.94 -9.38
CA ILE A 122 8.35 -6.04 -8.27
C ILE A 122 8.55 -6.91 -7.02
N VAL A 123 9.69 -6.78 -6.34
CA VAL A 123 10.04 -7.66 -5.20
C VAL A 123 10.50 -6.86 -3.99
N GLU A 124 9.79 -6.99 -2.88
CA GLU A 124 10.32 -6.55 -1.58
C GLU A 124 11.39 -7.54 -1.13
N VAL A 125 12.65 -7.10 -1.05
CA VAL A 125 13.72 -7.91 -0.47
C VAL A 125 13.62 -7.79 1.05
N SER A 126 13.50 -8.92 1.74
CA SER A 126 13.36 -8.94 3.20
C SER A 126 14.18 -10.07 3.81
N HIS A 127 14.98 -9.74 4.83
CA HIS A 127 15.75 -10.74 5.58
C HIS A 127 14.95 -11.40 6.71
N ARG A 128 13.71 -10.94 6.97
CA ARG A 128 12.93 -11.33 8.14
C ARG A 128 11.54 -11.86 7.81
N ASP A 129 11.00 -11.51 6.65
CA ASP A 129 9.62 -11.81 6.27
C ASP A 129 9.55 -12.30 4.83
N ASP A 130 9.13 -13.55 4.67
CA ASP A 130 8.90 -14.18 3.37
C ASP A 130 7.41 -14.18 2.97
N TYR A 131 6.54 -13.55 3.76
CA TYR A 131 5.13 -13.35 3.41
C TYR A 131 4.93 -12.08 2.58
N TRP A 132 5.27 -10.90 3.11
CA TRP A 132 5.12 -9.65 2.34
C TRP A 132 6.22 -9.48 1.29
N GLY A 133 7.43 -9.97 1.58
CA GLY A 133 8.57 -9.94 0.68
C GLY A 133 9.13 -11.32 0.32
N ALA A 134 10.38 -11.31 -0.14
CA ALA A 134 11.18 -12.48 -0.49
C ALA A 134 12.60 -12.36 0.10
N ARG A 135 13.10 -13.48 0.62
CA ARG A 135 14.43 -13.55 1.23
C ARG A 135 15.50 -14.04 0.25
N PRO A 136 16.74 -13.54 0.32
CA PRO A 136 17.86 -14.12 -0.41
C PRO A 136 18.17 -15.53 0.08
N VAL A 137 18.18 -16.52 -0.82
CA VAL A 137 18.54 -17.93 -0.58
C VAL A 137 19.28 -18.43 -1.81
N ASP A 138 20.54 -18.84 -1.65
CA ASP A 138 21.38 -19.44 -2.71
C ASP A 138 21.38 -18.64 -4.03
N GLY A 139 21.58 -17.33 -3.94
CA GLY A 139 21.61 -16.43 -5.10
C GLY A 139 20.25 -16.13 -5.73
N ARG A 140 19.15 -16.61 -5.14
CA ARG A 140 17.76 -16.35 -5.57
C ARG A 140 17.01 -15.56 -4.50
N LEU A 141 15.90 -14.92 -4.89
CA LEU A 141 14.93 -14.36 -3.94
C LEU A 141 13.74 -15.31 -3.83
N ILE A 142 13.46 -15.82 -2.63
CA ILE A 142 12.38 -16.78 -2.40
C ILE A 142 11.40 -16.22 -1.37
N GLY A 143 10.12 -16.17 -1.75
CA GLY A 143 9.06 -15.72 -0.84
C GLY A 143 7.71 -15.64 -1.52
N ARG A 144 6.68 -15.34 -0.73
CA ARG A 144 5.33 -15.07 -1.24
C ARG A 144 5.26 -13.68 -1.87
N ASN A 145 6.08 -12.73 -1.43
CA ASN A 145 6.18 -11.39 -2.01
C ASN A 145 4.79 -10.75 -2.26
N VAL A 146 3.89 -10.84 -1.27
CA VAL A 146 2.51 -10.37 -1.43
C VAL A 146 2.49 -8.86 -1.73
N LEU A 147 3.37 -8.07 -1.12
CA LEU A 147 3.43 -6.63 -1.36
C LEU A 147 3.77 -6.32 -2.82
N GLY A 148 4.84 -6.92 -3.33
CA GLY A 148 5.23 -6.79 -4.73
C GLY A 148 4.14 -7.24 -5.71
N ARG A 149 3.39 -8.30 -5.38
CA ARG A 149 2.26 -8.75 -6.20
C ARG A 149 1.09 -7.78 -6.22
N LEU A 150 0.77 -7.15 -5.10
CA LEU A 150 -0.27 -6.11 -5.07
C LEU A 150 0.14 -4.88 -5.89
N LEU A 151 1.43 -4.55 -5.92
CA LEU A 151 1.95 -3.48 -6.78
C LEU A 151 1.86 -3.85 -8.27
N MET A 152 2.16 -5.10 -8.64
CA MET A 152 1.97 -5.59 -10.01
C MET A 152 0.50 -5.64 -10.41
N GLU A 153 -0.41 -6.01 -9.50
CA GLU A 153 -1.86 -5.92 -9.70
C GLU A 153 -2.28 -4.47 -10.01
N LEU A 154 -1.81 -3.51 -9.21
CA LEU A 154 -2.07 -2.09 -9.43
C LEU A 154 -1.45 -1.58 -10.75
N ARG A 155 -0.25 -2.03 -11.11
CA ARG A 155 0.39 -1.68 -12.38
C ARG A 155 -0.47 -2.10 -13.58
N ALA A 156 -0.97 -3.35 -13.58
CA ALA A 156 -1.81 -3.86 -14.64
C ALA A 156 -3.12 -3.05 -14.78
N GLU A 157 -3.74 -2.67 -13.65
CA GLU A 157 -4.92 -1.79 -13.66
C GLU A 157 -4.62 -0.43 -14.31
N LEU A 158 -3.44 0.14 -14.02
CA LEU A 158 -3.04 1.43 -14.60
C LEU A 158 -2.86 1.35 -16.12
N ASP A 159 -2.40 0.23 -16.68
CA ASP A 159 -2.20 0.09 -18.12
C ASP A 159 -3.53 0.15 -18.90
N GLU A 160 -4.64 -0.20 -18.25
CA GLU A 160 -6.00 -0.07 -18.80
C GLU A 160 -6.62 1.31 -18.56
N HIS A 161 -5.99 2.18 -17.75
CA HIS A 161 -6.53 3.48 -17.35
C HIS A 161 -5.78 4.64 -18.03
N PRO A 162 -6.50 5.63 -18.61
CA PRO A 162 -5.88 6.81 -19.20
C PRO A 162 -5.01 7.55 -18.17
N SER A 163 -3.80 7.92 -18.56
CA SER A 163 -2.89 8.73 -17.74
C SER A 163 -3.60 9.97 -17.21
N GLY A 164 -3.50 10.22 -15.90
CA GLY A 164 -4.14 11.35 -15.22
C GLY A 164 -5.55 11.08 -14.70
N SER A 165 -6.15 9.91 -14.96
CA SER A 165 -7.44 9.54 -14.39
C SER A 165 -7.32 9.24 -12.89
N PRO A 166 -8.30 9.67 -12.06
CA PRO A 166 -8.29 9.35 -10.64
C PRO A 166 -8.53 7.86 -10.41
N LEU A 167 -7.79 7.26 -9.48
CA LEU A 167 -7.91 5.85 -9.13
C LEU A 167 -9.16 5.64 -8.27
N LEU A 168 -9.99 4.68 -8.68
CA LEU A 168 -11.08 4.19 -7.83
C LEU A 168 -10.49 3.36 -6.69
N ILE A 169 -10.73 3.79 -5.47
CA ILE A 169 -10.45 3.01 -4.27
C ILE A 169 -11.76 2.56 -3.66
N ALA A 170 -11.90 1.27 -3.38
CA ALA A 170 -13.07 0.71 -2.72
C ALA A 170 -12.61 -0.33 -1.70
N PRO A 171 -13.02 -0.22 -0.43
CA PRO A 171 -12.68 -1.23 0.57
C PRO A 171 -13.34 -2.56 0.21
N ARG A 172 -12.54 -3.63 0.17
CA ARG A 172 -12.99 -5.01 -0.10
C ARG A 172 -12.76 -5.91 1.10
N PHE A 173 -13.16 -5.44 2.28
CA PHE A 173 -13.05 -6.14 3.55
C PHE A 173 -14.19 -5.68 4.48
N PRO A 174 -14.66 -6.53 5.40
CA PRO A 174 -15.73 -6.19 6.34
C PRO A 174 -15.30 -5.06 7.28
N ASP A 175 -16.26 -4.34 7.82
CA ASP A 175 -16.08 -3.21 8.76
C ASP A 175 -14.93 -2.28 8.35
N PRO A 176 -14.99 -1.66 7.15
CA PRO A 176 -13.93 -0.78 6.70
C PRO A 176 -14.06 0.57 7.40
N ILE A 177 -13.82 0.61 8.71
CA ILE A 177 -14.04 1.79 9.55
C ILE A 177 -12.70 2.48 9.82
N LEU A 178 -12.69 3.80 9.61
CA LEU A 178 -11.57 4.68 9.92
C LEU A 178 -12.09 5.88 10.69
N LEU A 179 -11.55 6.12 11.90
CA LEU A 179 -11.96 7.21 12.79
C LEU A 179 -13.48 7.23 13.06
N GLY A 180 -14.06 6.03 13.21
CA GLY A 180 -15.48 5.85 13.52
C GLY A 180 -16.42 6.06 12.32
N ARG A 181 -15.87 6.24 11.11
CA ARG A 181 -16.65 6.41 9.87
C ARG A 181 -16.40 5.26 8.90
N PRO A 182 -17.42 4.80 8.17
CA PRO A 182 -17.23 3.81 7.12
C PRO A 182 -16.45 4.44 5.96
N LEU A 183 -15.45 3.73 5.47
CA LEU A 183 -14.82 3.99 4.19
C LEU A 183 -15.80 3.57 3.09
N THR A 184 -16.04 4.48 2.16
CA THR A 184 -16.86 4.24 0.98
C THR A 184 -15.97 4.20 -0.26
N PRO A 185 -16.47 3.69 -1.40
CA PRO A 185 -15.80 3.90 -2.67
C PRO A 185 -15.51 5.40 -2.89
N ASP A 186 -14.29 5.71 -3.33
CA ASP A 186 -13.78 7.07 -3.50
C ASP A 186 -12.85 7.12 -4.73
N ARG A 187 -12.68 8.30 -5.32
CA ARG A 187 -11.77 8.54 -6.44
C ARG A 187 -10.64 9.43 -5.97
N VAL A 188 -9.43 8.88 -5.93
CA VAL A 188 -8.25 9.59 -5.42
C VAL A 188 -7.33 9.98 -6.58
N GLY A 189 -7.08 11.28 -6.69
CA GLY A 189 -6.33 11.89 -7.79
C GLY A 189 -6.85 13.29 -8.15
N PRO A 190 -6.21 14.00 -9.09
CA PRO A 190 -6.75 15.21 -9.65
C PRO A 190 -8.09 14.91 -10.30
N ALA A 191 -9.03 15.84 -10.17
CA ALA A 191 -10.24 15.81 -10.99
C ALA A 191 -9.83 15.79 -12.47
N PRO A 192 -10.58 15.08 -13.35
CA PRO A 192 -10.38 15.25 -14.78
C PRO A 192 -10.46 16.75 -15.09
N SER A 193 -9.49 17.29 -15.83
CA SER A 193 -9.58 18.69 -16.22
C SER A 193 -10.88 18.87 -17.02
N ALA A 194 -11.60 19.95 -16.75
CA ALA A 194 -12.85 20.26 -17.42
C ALA A 194 -12.67 20.53 -18.93
N ASP A 195 -11.42 20.56 -19.42
CA ASP A 195 -11.05 20.99 -20.77
C ASP A 195 -10.99 19.85 -21.80
N LEU A 196 -11.39 18.62 -21.44
CA LEU A 196 -11.33 17.46 -22.34
C LEU A 196 -12.61 17.21 -23.16
N PHE A 197 -13.60 18.10 -23.07
CA PHE A 197 -14.77 18.09 -23.95
C PHE A 197 -14.89 19.46 -24.64
N PRO A 198 -14.32 19.64 -25.85
CA PRO A 198 -14.73 20.75 -26.69
C PRO A 198 -16.21 20.58 -27.07
N GLU A 199 -16.97 21.68 -27.01
CA GLU A 199 -18.37 21.76 -27.46
C GLU A 199 -18.58 21.25 -28.90
#